data_AF-A0A7J3VUE6-F1
#
_entry.id   AF-A0A7J3VUE6-F1
#
_cell.length_a   1.000
_cell.length_b   1.000
_cell.length_c   1.000
_cell.angle_alpha   90.00
_cell.angle_beta   90.00
_cell.angle_gamma   90.00
#
_symmetry.space_group_name_H-M   'P 1'
#
loop_
_entity.id
_entity.type
_entity.pdbx_description
1 polymer ?
#
loop_
_entity_poly.entity_id
_entity_poly.type
_entity_poly.pdbx_seq_one_letter_code
_entity_poly.pdbx_strand_id
1 'polypeptide(L)' 'MSSFVSVEPLDRTPVDQQEIEMVERKGLGHPDYIIDSACEEASLMLSKYYLKEFGRVLHHNVDKGLLVGGRAYNTFGYG' A
#
# COMPACT_ATOMS: atom_id res chain seq x y z
N MET A 1 -15.26 -26.74 6.67
CA MET A 1 -14.71 -25.98 7.82
C MET A 1 -15.71 -24.89 8.15
N SER A 2 -16.28 -24.86 9.36
CA SER A 2 -17.08 -23.70 9.76
C SER A 2 -16.13 -22.54 10.07
N SER A 3 -16.32 -21.40 9.44
CA SER A 3 -15.62 -20.17 9.81
C SER A 3 -15.98 -19.81 11.24
N PHE A 4 -14.97 -19.62 12.10
CA PHE A 4 -15.19 -19.12 13.45
C PHE A 4 -15.37 -17.60 13.39
N VAL A 5 -16.55 -17.13 13.76
CA VAL A 5 -16.86 -15.70 13.84
C VAL A 5 -17.38 -15.43 15.25
N SER A 6 -16.69 -14.56 15.99
CA SER A 6 -17.16 -14.04 17.27
C SER A 6 -17.66 -12.61 17.10
N VAL A 7 -18.76 -12.29 17.79
CA VAL A 7 -19.32 -10.94 17.84
C VAL A 7 -19.43 -10.58 19.31
N GLU A 8 -18.80 -9.48 19.70
CA GLU A 8 -18.70 -9.03 21.08
C GLU A 8 -19.01 -7.53 21.17
N PRO A 9 -19.61 -7.07 22.28
CA PRO A 9 -19.82 -5.64 22.50
C PRO A 9 -18.48 -4.90 22.68
N LEU A 10 -18.36 -3.73 22.06
CA LEU A 10 -17.20 -2.85 22.20
C LEU A 10 -17.53 -1.69 23.15
N ASP A 11 -16.91 -1.68 24.33
CA ASP A 11 -17.03 -0.59 25.31
C ASP A 11 -15.94 0.48 25.07
N ARG A 12 -16.15 1.32 24.05
CA ARG A 12 -15.27 2.46 23.73
C ARG A 12 -16.08 3.65 23.23
N THR A 13 -15.63 4.85 23.56
CA THR A 13 -16.16 6.10 23.00
C THR A 13 -15.95 6.11 21.47
N PRO A 14 -17.00 6.33 20.67
CA PRO A 14 -16.89 6.50 19.22
C PRO A 14 -15.85 7.55 18.83
N VAL A 15 -15.13 7.34 17.71
CA VAL A 15 -14.01 8.22 17.29
C VAL A 15 -14.46 9.67 17.12
N ASP A 16 -15.64 9.89 16.56
CA ASP A 16 -16.28 11.20 16.37
C ASP A 16 -16.72 11.89 17.68
N GLN A 17 -16.69 11.17 18.81
CA GLN A 17 -16.98 11.68 20.15
C GLN A 17 -15.73 11.82 21.02
N GLN A 18 -14.54 11.53 20.49
CA GLN A 18 -13.28 11.75 21.20
C GLN A 18 -12.90 13.24 21.18
N GLU A 19 -12.12 13.67 22.17
CA GLU A 19 -11.71 15.07 22.29
C GLU A 19 -10.79 15.52 21.14
N ILE A 20 -9.99 14.60 20.58
CA ILE A 20 -8.97 14.89 19.57
C ILE A 20 -8.99 13.77 18.52
N GLU A 21 -9.01 14.15 17.23
CA GLU A 21 -8.84 13.24 16.08
C GLU A 21 -7.73 13.76 15.16
N MET A 22 -6.85 12.88 14.70
CA MET A 22 -5.80 13.19 13.72
C MET A 22 -5.81 12.16 12.59
N VAL A 23 -5.78 12.65 11.34
CA VAL A 23 -5.81 11.82 10.13
C VAL A 23 -4.73 12.29 9.15
N GLU A 24 -3.99 11.35 8.56
CA GLU A 24 -2.98 11.62 7.53
C GLU A 24 -3.28 10.80 6.26
N ARG A 25 -3.04 11.40 5.10
CA ARG A 25 -3.03 10.70 3.81
C ARG A 25 -1.80 11.07 3.01
N LYS A 26 -0.99 10.08 2.64
CA LYS A 26 0.11 10.21 1.68
C LYS A 26 -0.45 10.15 0.26
N GLY A 27 -0.30 11.24 -0.49
CA GLY A 27 -0.83 11.37 -1.85
C GLY A 27 -0.03 10.59 -2.90
N LEU A 28 -0.52 10.56 -4.15
CA LEU A 28 0.08 9.78 -5.25
C LEU A 28 1.57 10.05 -5.49
N GLY A 29 2.01 11.30 -5.32
CA GLY A 29 3.40 11.72 -5.51
C GLY A 29 4.28 11.60 -4.27
N HIS A 30 3.72 11.15 -3.13
CA HIS A 30 4.51 10.93 -1.93
C HIS A 30 5.47 9.75 -2.16
N PRO A 31 6.77 9.85 -1.83
CA PRO A 31 7.75 8.77 -2.05
C PRO A 31 7.29 7.40 -1.54
N ASP A 32 6.70 7.35 -0.34
CA ASP A 32 6.16 6.11 0.23
C ASP A 32 5.01 5.52 -0.62
N TYR A 33 4.07 6.35 -1.08
CA TYR A 33 2.99 5.86 -1.94
C TYR A 33 3.54 5.31 -3.27
N ILE A 34 4.56 5.97 -3.83
CA ILE A 34 5.21 5.54 -5.07
C ILE A 34 5.85 4.16 -4.89
N ILE A 35 6.61 3.94 -3.81
CA ILE A 35 7.28 2.65 -3.61
C ILE A 35 6.28 1.53 -3.26
N ASP A 36 5.24 1.83 -2.48
CA ASP A 36 4.15 0.88 -2.19
C ASP A 36 3.45 0.47 -3.49
N SER A 37 3.12 1.44 -4.36
CA SER A 37 2.45 1.18 -5.64
C SER A 37 3.33 0.39 -6.61
N ALA A 38 4.63 0.68 -6.65
CA ALA A 38 5.57 -0.04 -7.50
C ALA A 38 5.74 -1.51 -7.06
N CYS A 39 5.80 -1.75 -5.75
CA CYS A 39 5.82 -3.08 -5.15
C CYS A 39 4.56 -3.89 -5.49
N GLU A 40 3.38 -3.28 -5.35
CA GLU A 40 2.10 -3.90 -5.69
C GLU A 40 2.00 -4.23 -7.19
N GLU A 41 2.34 -3.28 -8.07
CA GLU A 41 2.28 -3.51 -9.52
C GLU A 41 3.25 -4.62 -9.95
N ALA A 42 4.44 -4.69 -9.33
CA ALA A 42 5.37 -5.78 -9.56
C ALA A 42 4.79 -7.15 -9.13
N SER A 43 4.12 -7.23 -7.98
CA SER A 43 3.44 -8.45 -7.52
C SER A 43 2.29 -8.86 -8.44
N LEU A 44 1.48 -7.90 -8.90
CA LEU A 44 0.38 -8.15 -9.84
C LEU A 44 0.90 -8.66 -11.18
N MET A 45 1.95 -8.04 -11.72
CA MET A 45 2.53 -8.46 -12.99
C MET A 45 3.20 -9.83 -12.89
N LEU A 46 3.89 -10.12 -11.78
CA LEU A 46 4.46 -11.44 -11.52
C LEU A 46 3.37 -12.51 -11.38
N SER A 47 2.26 -12.19 -10.71
CA SER A 47 1.09 -13.06 -10.58
C SER A 47 0.45 -13.38 -11.94
N LYS A 48 0.24 -12.35 -12.77
CA LYS A 48 -0.30 -12.51 -14.14
C LYS A 48 0.62 -13.38 -15.00
N TYR A 49 1.93 -13.15 -14.92
CA TYR A 49 2.92 -13.97 -15.59
C TYR A 49 2.85 -15.42 -15.13
N TYR A 50 2.79 -15.67 -13.81
CA TYR A 50 2.70 -17.03 -13.30
C TYR A 50 1.43 -17.77 -13.70
N LEU A 51 0.28 -17.08 -13.70
CA LEU A 51 -0.96 -17.65 -14.21
C LEU A 51 -0.86 -18.02 -15.68
N LYS A 52 -0.25 -17.15 -16.51
CA LYS A 52 -0.10 -17.38 -17.94
C LYS A 52 0.82 -18.56 -18.26
N GLU A 53 1.96 -18.67 -17.56
CA GLU A 53 3.01 -19.64 -17.90
C GLU A 53 2.89 -20.96 -17.13
N PHE A 54 2.34 -20.94 -15.91
CA PHE A 54 2.30 -22.10 -15.01
C PHE A 54 0.88 -22.50 -14.58
N GLY A 55 -0.15 -21.76 -15.02
CA GLY A 55 -1.56 -22.04 -14.67
C GLY A 55 -1.90 -21.80 -13.19
N ARG A 56 -0.97 -21.25 -12.42
CA ARG A 56 -1.13 -20.93 -10.99
C ARG A 56 -0.18 -19.82 -10.59
N VAL A 57 -0.55 -19.02 -9.60
CA VAL A 57 0.39 -18.09 -8.96
C VAL A 57 1.41 -18.91 -8.16
N LEU A 58 2.70 -18.69 -8.41
CA LEU A 58 3.79 -19.21 -7.58
C LEU A 58 4.04 -18.29 -6.39
N HIS A 59 4.59 -18.85 -5.31
CA HIS A 59 4.86 -18.08 -4.09
C HIS A 59 5.88 -16.97 -4.35
N HIS A 60 5.51 -15.74 -4.01
CA HIS A 60 6.38 -14.56 -4.06
C HIS A 60 5.89 -13.52 -3.05
N ASN A 61 6.79 -12.66 -2.56
CA ASN A 61 6.46 -11.48 -1.79
C ASN A 61 7.33 -10.33 -2.30
N VAL A 62 6.70 -9.28 -2.82
CA VAL A 62 7.37 -8.09 -3.39
C VAL A 62 7.00 -6.86 -2.56
N ASP A 63 7.19 -6.96 -1.26
CA ASP A 63 6.78 -5.96 -0.25
C ASP A 63 7.98 -5.21 0.36
N LYS A 64 9.17 -5.38 -0.22
CA LYS A 64 10.41 -4.73 0.21
C LYS A 64 10.91 -3.84 -0.92
N GLY A 65 10.46 -2.60 -0.94
CA GLY A 65 10.89 -1.59 -1.90
C GLY A 65 11.74 -0.50 -1.26
N LEU A 66 12.69 0.04 -2.01
CA LEU A 66 13.47 1.22 -1.63
C LEU A 66 13.43 2.24 -2.76
N LEU A 67 12.81 3.39 -2.49
CA LEU A 67 12.87 4.55 -3.38
C LEU A 67 13.96 5.51 -2.90
N VAL A 68 15.06 5.58 -3.64
CA VAL A 68 16.18 6.47 -3.32
C VAL A 68 15.98 7.81 -4.01
N GLY A 69 15.87 8.88 -3.23
CA GLY A 69 15.72 10.24 -3.74
C GLY A 69 16.93 10.69 -4.56
N GLY A 70 16.66 11.35 -5.68
CA GLY A 70 17.67 12.03 -6.50
C GLY A 70 17.94 13.47 -6.04
N ARG A 71 18.57 14.25 -6.93
CA ARG A 71 18.75 15.70 -6.79
C ARG A 71 18.25 16.38 -8.05
N ALA A 72 17.56 17.50 -7.90
CA ALA A 72 17.08 18.31 -9.01
C ALA A 72 17.38 19.80 -8.72
N TYR A 73 17.59 20.57 -9.80
CA TYR A 73 17.68 22.02 -9.77
C TYR A 73 16.49 22.57 -10.53
N ASN A 74 15.62 23.28 -9.82
CA ASN A 74 14.33 23.71 -10.34
C ASN A 74 14.29 25.24 -10.37
N THR A 75 13.88 25.82 -11.50
CA THR A 75 13.66 27.26 -11.65
C THR A 75 12.36 27.52 -12.41
N PHE A 76 11.80 28.72 -12.34
CA PHE A 76 10.56 28.99 -13.05
C PHE A 76 10.75 28.84 -14.57
N GLY A 77 9.91 27.99 -15.19
CA GLY A 77 9.96 27.69 -16.62
C GLY A 77 11.02 26.66 -17.03
N TYR A 78 11.78 26.09 -16.09
CA TYR A 78 12.81 25.09 -16.39
C TYR A 78 13.11 24.22 -15.17
N GLY A 79 13.13 22.89 -15.31
CA GLY A 79 13.47 21.98 -14.21
C GLY A 79 12.33 21.83 -13.20
#